data_AF-C3XGT5-F1
#
_entry.id   AF-C3XGT5-F1
#
_cell.length_a   1.000
_cell.length_b   1.000
_cell.length_c   1.000
_cell.angle_alpha   90.00
_cell.angle_beta   90.00
_cell.angle_gamma   90.00
#
_symmetry.space_group_name_H-M   'P 1'
#
loop_
_entity.id
_entity.type
_entity.pdbx_description
1 polymer ?
#
loop_
_entity_poly.entity_id
_entity_poly.type
_entity_poly.pdbx_seq_one_letter_code
_entity_poly.pdbx_strand_id
1 'polypeptide(L)'
;MKHIDMKQLYDNLSQKELQEIESQSQLLEKIWQKIGFNHALSANEVLKIVYGSDIEIPVNPVKIIEHFNIKLTEDETMQFEGLTQFDGYTLEIRYKPTNNNRDRFTLAHELGHIFLHFLEGKKFDFQDKAIRHGYNNENGVGGIQKELQPVIFKAAREEKSTSVLEREANIFAGELLIPKIKIDELKNILPKNHRYKQSNLCQYFQVSNGTMYHTMNYYGEWENMVKDDYTW
;
A
#
# COMPACT_ATOMS: atom_id res chain seq x y z
N MET A 1 18.32 -12.52 1.41
CA MET A 1 16.88 -12.82 1.61
C MET A 1 16.32 -13.27 0.27
N LYS A 2 15.41 -14.25 0.21
CA LYS A 2 14.83 -14.69 -1.07
C LYS A 2 13.76 -13.67 -1.51
N HIS A 3 13.86 -13.18 -2.75
CA HIS A 3 12.79 -12.40 -3.37
C HIS A 3 11.53 -13.27 -3.54
N ILE A 4 10.36 -12.69 -3.31
CA ILE A 4 9.07 -13.37 -3.50
C ILE A 4 8.65 -13.18 -4.96
N ASP A 5 8.64 -14.23 -5.77
CA ASP A 5 8.15 -14.15 -7.16
C ASP A 5 6.70 -14.62 -7.26
N MET A 6 5.77 -13.67 -7.37
CA MET A 6 4.33 -13.92 -7.50
C MET A 6 3.97 -14.79 -8.71
N LYS A 7 4.68 -14.65 -9.83
CA LYS A 7 4.44 -15.46 -11.03
C LYS A 7 4.86 -16.90 -10.80
N GLN A 8 6.03 -17.11 -10.19
CA GLN A 8 6.48 -18.45 -9.84
C GLN A 8 5.50 -19.13 -8.85
N LEU A 9 4.93 -18.37 -7.92
CA LEU A 9 3.93 -18.90 -6.97
C LEU A 9 2.62 -19.26 -7.64
N TYR A 10 2.16 -18.44 -8.60
CA TYR A 10 1.03 -18.76 -9.47
C TYR A 10 1.27 -20.05 -10.25
N ASP A 11 2.42 -20.18 -10.92
CA ASP A 11 2.78 -21.33 -11.75
C ASP A 11 2.85 -22.64 -10.94
N ASN A 12 3.03 -22.54 -9.61
CA ASN A 12 3.05 -23.67 -8.69
C ASN A 12 1.67 -24.05 -8.11
N LEU A 13 0.59 -23.36 -8.49
CA LEU A 13 -0.77 -23.76 -8.11
C LEU A 13 -1.19 -25.00 -8.90
N SER A 14 -1.76 -25.99 -8.21
CA SER A 14 -2.29 -27.18 -8.85
C SER A 14 -3.52 -26.87 -9.70
N GLN A 15 -3.77 -27.70 -10.71
CA GLN A 15 -4.97 -27.59 -11.55
C GLN A 15 -6.28 -27.63 -10.74
N LYS A 16 -6.29 -28.39 -9.64
CA LYS A 16 -7.43 -28.42 -8.71
C LYS A 16 -7.60 -27.08 -7.99
N GLU A 17 -6.50 -26.49 -7.49
CA GLU A 17 -6.54 -25.16 -6.86
C GLU A 17 -7.03 -24.10 -7.84
N LEU A 18 -6.59 -24.14 -9.10
CA LEU A 18 -7.03 -23.21 -10.15
C LEU A 18 -8.52 -23.36 -10.50
N GLN A 19 -9.05 -24.59 -10.46
CA GLN A 19 -10.48 -24.86 -10.70
C GLN A 19 -11.40 -24.40 -9.57
N GLU A 20 -10.87 -24.30 -8.34
CA GLU A 20 -11.59 -23.82 -7.16
C GLU A 20 -11.54 -22.28 -7.01
N ILE A 21 -10.76 -21.59 -7.85
CA ILE A 21 -10.66 -20.14 -7.86
C ILE A 21 -11.82 -19.57 -8.67
N GLU A 22 -12.74 -18.91 -7.98
CA GLU A 22 -13.91 -18.26 -8.55
C GLU A 22 -13.67 -16.77 -8.81
N SER A 23 -12.64 -16.18 -8.19
CA SER A 23 -12.25 -14.78 -8.39
C SER A 23 -10.74 -14.56 -8.33
N GLN A 24 -10.24 -13.49 -8.95
CA GLN A 24 -8.83 -13.14 -8.84
C GLN A 24 -8.43 -12.68 -7.42
N SER A 25 -9.38 -12.30 -6.54
CA SER A 25 -9.07 -12.00 -5.12
C SER A 25 -8.77 -13.29 -4.35
N GLN A 26 -9.51 -14.37 -4.62
CA GLN A 26 -9.21 -15.70 -4.09
C GLN A 26 -7.87 -16.23 -4.64
N LEU A 27 -7.53 -15.90 -5.89
CA LEU A 27 -6.21 -16.22 -6.44
C LEU A 27 -5.10 -15.51 -5.68
N LEU A 28 -5.26 -14.20 -5.44
CA LEU A 28 -4.28 -13.43 -4.69
C LEU A 28 -4.12 -13.97 -3.26
N GLU A 29 -5.24 -14.25 -2.58
CA GLU A 29 -5.23 -14.87 -1.25
C GLU A 29 -4.47 -16.21 -1.26
N LYS A 30 -4.75 -17.11 -2.22
CA LYS A 30 -4.02 -18.38 -2.34
C LYS A 30 -2.53 -18.18 -2.59
N ILE A 31 -2.14 -17.20 -3.41
CA ILE A 31 -0.72 -16.88 -3.63
C ILE A 31 -0.06 -16.40 -2.33
N TRP A 32 -0.71 -15.50 -1.58
CA TRP A 32 -0.23 -15.04 -0.27
C TRP A 32 -0.15 -16.16 0.77
N GLN A 33 -1.09 -17.10 0.78
CA GLN A 33 -1.02 -18.29 1.64
C GLN A 33 0.20 -19.18 1.32
N LYS A 34 0.60 -19.29 0.04
CA LYS A 34 1.81 -20.06 -0.35
C LYS A 34 3.11 -19.47 0.20
N ILE A 35 3.12 -18.16 0.49
CA ILE A 35 4.25 -17.46 1.14
C ILE A 35 4.05 -17.32 2.66
N GLY A 36 3.04 -17.98 3.22
CA GLY A 36 2.82 -18.09 4.66
C GLY A 36 2.03 -16.93 5.27
N PHE A 37 1.37 -16.11 4.45
CA PHE A 37 0.59 -14.98 4.91
C PHE A 37 -0.91 -15.29 4.76
N ASN A 38 -1.59 -15.43 5.90
CA ASN A 38 -2.99 -15.85 5.97
C ASN A 38 -3.92 -14.72 6.46
N HIS A 39 -3.40 -13.49 6.53
CA HIS A 39 -4.09 -12.30 7.03
C HIS A 39 -3.50 -11.04 6.40
N ALA A 40 -4.23 -9.92 6.50
CA ALA A 40 -3.73 -8.59 6.14
C ALA A 40 -2.46 -8.26 6.93
N LEU A 41 -1.42 -7.76 6.26
CA LEU A 41 -0.16 -7.44 6.92
C LEU A 41 -0.17 -5.99 7.41
N SER A 42 0.13 -5.79 8.69
CA SER A 42 0.38 -4.46 9.24
C SER A 42 1.72 -3.88 8.74
N ALA A 43 1.87 -2.56 8.81
CA ALA A 43 3.12 -1.89 8.43
C ALA A 43 4.33 -2.43 9.21
N ASN A 44 4.16 -2.73 10.51
CA ASN A 44 5.21 -3.30 11.35
C ASN A 44 5.62 -4.72 10.91
N GLU A 45 4.66 -5.57 10.50
CA GLU A 45 4.97 -6.90 9.96
C GLU A 45 5.75 -6.79 8.65
N VAL A 46 5.32 -5.91 7.74
CA VAL A 46 6.02 -5.64 6.47
C VAL A 46 7.45 -5.17 6.73
N LEU A 47 7.64 -4.22 7.65
CA LEU A 47 8.97 -3.74 8.03
C LEU A 47 9.85 -4.87 8.59
N LYS A 48 9.30 -5.71 9.47
CA LYS A 48 10.02 -6.86 10.03
C LYS A 48 10.41 -7.89 8.97
N ILE A 49 9.55 -8.13 7.99
CA ILE A 49 9.82 -9.04 6.86
C ILE A 49 10.95 -8.50 5.99
N VAL A 50 10.93 -7.21 5.66
CA VAL A 50 11.87 -6.63 4.68
C VAL A 50 13.20 -6.20 5.30
N TYR A 51 13.18 -5.67 6.53
CA TYR A 51 14.35 -5.08 7.20
C TYR A 51 14.83 -5.90 8.41
N GLY A 52 14.03 -6.84 8.93
CA GLY A 52 14.39 -7.58 10.13
C GLY A 52 14.40 -6.68 11.37
N SER A 53 15.50 -6.73 12.14
CA SER A 53 15.68 -5.94 13.36
C SER A 53 16.26 -4.54 13.13
N ASP A 54 16.82 -4.28 11.94
CA ASP A 54 17.53 -3.04 11.64
C ASP A 54 16.82 -2.26 10.54
N ILE A 55 15.84 -1.45 10.95
CA ILE A 55 15.05 -0.61 10.05
C ILE A 55 15.84 0.67 9.78
N GLU A 56 16.26 0.81 8.52
CA GLU A 56 16.89 2.02 8.00
C GLU A 56 15.87 3.16 7.92
N ILE A 57 16.27 4.34 8.42
CA ILE A 57 15.50 5.58 8.33
C ILE A 57 16.28 6.56 7.44
N PRO A 58 15.62 7.19 6.44
CA PRO A 58 14.21 7.06 6.07
C PRO A 58 13.87 5.68 5.48
N VAL A 59 12.71 5.11 5.84
CA VAL A 59 12.24 3.84 5.23
C VAL A 59 12.11 4.01 3.72
N ASN A 60 12.62 3.07 2.93
CA ASN A 60 12.51 3.09 1.48
C ASN A 60 11.33 2.20 1.02
N PRO A 61 10.21 2.76 0.52
CA PRO A 61 9.09 1.96 0.01
C PRO A 61 9.46 1.15 -1.24
N VAL A 62 10.38 1.63 -2.08
CA VAL A 62 10.84 0.91 -3.28
C VAL A 62 11.49 -0.42 -2.91
N LYS A 63 12.27 -0.45 -1.83
CA LYS A 63 12.86 -1.70 -1.31
C LYS A 63 11.80 -2.73 -0.90
N ILE A 64 10.66 -2.27 -0.37
CA ILE A 64 9.53 -3.14 -0.02
C ILE A 64 8.88 -3.67 -1.30
N ILE A 65 8.60 -2.78 -2.26
CA ILE A 65 8.05 -3.12 -3.58
C ILE A 65 8.91 -4.20 -4.28
N GLU A 66 10.22 -4.02 -4.32
CA GLU A 66 11.19 -4.97 -4.89
C GLU A 66 11.24 -6.31 -4.13
N HIS A 67 11.11 -6.28 -2.80
CA HIS A 67 11.11 -7.48 -1.97
C HIS A 67 9.94 -8.41 -2.31
N PHE A 68 8.76 -7.83 -2.56
CA PHE A 68 7.53 -8.53 -2.91
C PHE A 68 7.31 -8.71 -4.43
N ASN A 69 8.31 -8.35 -5.26
CA ASN A 69 8.23 -8.39 -6.73
C ASN A 69 6.97 -7.69 -7.28
N ILE A 70 6.61 -6.57 -6.66
CA ILE A 70 5.55 -5.69 -7.13
C ILE A 70 6.15 -4.84 -8.25
N LYS A 71 5.52 -4.82 -9.42
CA LYS A 71 5.94 -3.99 -10.54
C LYS A 71 5.73 -2.52 -10.19
N LEU A 72 6.73 -1.68 -10.43
CA LEU A 72 6.65 -0.23 -10.24
C LEU A 72 6.75 0.47 -11.59
N THR A 73 5.78 1.33 -11.90
CA THR A 73 5.76 2.11 -13.15
C THR A 73 5.50 3.57 -12.84
N GLU A 74 6.36 4.45 -13.35
CA GLU A 74 6.13 5.89 -13.36
C GLU A 74 5.23 6.27 -14.54
N ASP A 75 4.21 7.08 -14.28
CA ASP A 75 3.29 7.54 -15.30
C ASP A 75 2.88 9.00 -15.04
N GLU A 76 3.57 9.93 -15.71
CA GLU A 76 3.31 11.37 -15.62
C GLU A 76 1.92 11.76 -16.16
N THR A 77 1.33 10.91 -17.00
CA THR A 77 0.04 11.16 -17.66
C THR A 77 -1.16 10.86 -16.77
N MET A 78 -0.92 10.26 -15.59
CA MET A 78 -1.96 9.94 -14.64
C MET A 78 -2.70 11.20 -14.14
N GLN A 79 -4.01 11.04 -13.99
CA GLN A 79 -4.89 12.03 -13.36
C GLN A 79 -4.89 11.92 -11.82
N PHE A 80 -4.40 10.81 -11.28
CA PHE A 80 -4.29 10.53 -9.85
C PHE A 80 -2.81 10.42 -9.44
N GLU A 81 -2.52 10.54 -8.14
CA GLU A 81 -1.15 10.44 -7.62
C GLU A 81 -0.61 9.01 -7.65
N GLY A 82 -1.47 8.02 -7.38
CA GLY A 82 -1.12 6.62 -7.26
C GLY A 82 -2.27 5.71 -7.68
N LEU A 83 -1.90 4.52 -8.15
CA LEU A 83 -2.81 3.46 -8.56
C LEU A 83 -2.15 2.09 -8.35
N THR A 84 -2.78 1.27 -7.53
CA THR A 84 -2.41 -0.14 -7.38
C THR A 84 -3.32 -1.01 -8.22
N GLN A 85 -2.77 -2.00 -8.93
CA GLN A 85 -3.52 -2.99 -9.68
C GLN A 85 -3.00 -4.42 -9.54
N PHE A 86 -3.91 -5.39 -9.71
CA PHE A 86 -3.56 -6.80 -9.83
C PHE A 86 -4.31 -7.38 -11.04
N ASP A 87 -3.60 -8.01 -11.98
CA ASP A 87 -4.18 -8.57 -13.20
C ASP A 87 -4.38 -10.10 -13.15
N GLY A 88 -4.12 -10.71 -11.99
CA GLY A 88 -4.11 -12.16 -11.78
C GLY A 88 -2.70 -12.76 -11.77
N TYR A 89 -1.70 -12.08 -12.33
CA TYR A 89 -0.32 -12.55 -12.41
C TYR A 89 0.66 -11.57 -11.76
N THR A 90 0.41 -10.27 -11.92
CA THR A 90 1.31 -9.19 -11.53
C THR A 90 0.59 -8.20 -10.63
N LEU A 91 1.16 -7.95 -9.45
CA LEU A 91 0.85 -6.76 -8.66
C LEU A 91 1.65 -5.60 -9.25
N GLU A 92 1.00 -4.48 -9.54
CA GLU A 92 1.65 -3.28 -10.06
C GLU A 92 1.19 -2.05 -9.29
N ILE A 93 2.15 -1.20 -8.93
CA ILE A 93 1.93 0.17 -8.48
C ILE A 93 2.33 1.09 -9.64
N ARG A 94 1.40 1.94 -10.06
CA ARG A 94 1.67 3.09 -10.91
C ARG A 94 1.56 4.36 -10.10
N TYR A 95 2.49 5.29 -10.30
CA TYR A 95 2.44 6.58 -9.62
C TYR A 95 2.87 7.71 -10.53
N LYS A 96 2.35 8.90 -10.24
CA LYS A 96 2.77 10.13 -10.88
C LYS A 96 3.96 10.71 -10.10
N PRO A 97 5.17 10.71 -10.66
CA PRO A 97 6.33 11.21 -9.94
C PRO A 97 6.21 12.72 -9.69
N THR A 98 6.57 13.15 -8.49
CA THR A 98 6.57 14.56 -8.08
C THR A 98 7.96 15.05 -7.65
N ASN A 99 8.97 14.17 -7.68
CA ASN A 99 10.38 14.42 -7.34
C ASN A 99 10.57 14.96 -5.92
N ASN A 100 9.71 14.57 -4.97
CA ASN A 100 9.79 15.00 -3.58
C ASN A 100 9.28 13.92 -2.61
N ASN A 101 9.30 14.19 -1.30
CA ASN A 101 8.90 13.24 -0.25
C ASN A 101 7.45 12.73 -0.38
N ARG A 102 6.60 13.39 -1.18
CA ARG A 102 5.24 12.96 -1.52
C ARG A 102 5.25 11.63 -2.26
N ASP A 103 6.25 11.36 -3.10
CA ASP A 103 6.35 10.09 -3.82
C ASP A 103 6.51 8.93 -2.82
N ARG A 104 7.32 9.09 -1.77
CA ARG A 104 7.46 8.10 -0.70
C ARG A 104 6.14 7.84 0.02
N PHE A 105 5.36 8.90 0.29
CA PHE A 105 4.05 8.76 0.91
C PHE A 105 3.05 8.05 -0.02
N THR A 106 2.99 8.44 -1.28
CA THR A 106 2.13 7.79 -2.28
C THR A 106 2.45 6.31 -2.39
N LEU A 107 3.72 5.93 -2.53
CA LEU A 107 4.11 4.51 -2.60
C LEU A 107 3.76 3.75 -1.31
N ALA A 108 3.97 4.36 -0.13
CA ALA A 108 3.59 3.74 1.15
C ALA A 108 2.07 3.56 1.29
N HIS A 109 1.29 4.51 0.78
CA HIS A 109 -0.18 4.47 0.74
C HIS A 109 -0.68 3.35 -0.19
N GLU A 110 -0.13 3.25 -1.40
CA GLU A 110 -0.43 2.17 -2.34
C GLU A 110 -0.09 0.78 -1.76
N LEU A 111 1.04 0.66 -1.05
CA LEU A 111 1.36 -0.56 -0.29
C LEU A 111 0.30 -0.86 0.78
N GLY A 112 -0.26 0.15 1.44
CA GLY A 112 -1.39 -0.02 2.35
C GLY A 112 -2.60 -0.68 1.68
N HIS A 113 -2.94 -0.29 0.44
CA HIS A 113 -4.00 -0.97 -0.31
C HIS A 113 -3.67 -2.43 -0.61
N ILE A 114 -2.43 -2.74 -0.96
CA ILE A 114 -2.00 -4.13 -1.22
C ILE A 114 -2.12 -4.98 0.05
N PHE A 115 -1.49 -4.53 1.14
CA PHE A 115 -1.34 -5.33 2.35
C PHE A 115 -2.58 -5.39 3.23
N LEU A 116 -3.44 -4.37 3.19
CA LEU A 116 -4.67 -4.32 3.99
C LEU A 116 -5.90 -4.73 3.18
N HIS A 117 -6.05 -4.26 1.94
CA HIS A 117 -7.36 -4.29 1.27
C HIS A 117 -7.46 -5.33 0.16
N PHE A 118 -6.40 -5.51 -0.63
CA PHE A 118 -6.38 -6.51 -1.71
C PHE A 118 -6.48 -7.93 -1.15
N LEU A 119 -5.88 -8.16 0.03
CA LEU A 119 -5.93 -9.41 0.76
C LEU A 119 -7.29 -9.72 1.39
N GLU A 120 -8.07 -8.70 1.75
CA GLU A 120 -9.37 -8.90 2.40
C GLU A 120 -10.55 -8.90 1.41
N GLY A 121 -10.30 -8.81 0.10
CA GLY A 121 -11.34 -8.69 -0.92
C GLY A 121 -12.24 -7.46 -0.74
N LYS A 122 -11.78 -6.46 0.02
CA LYS A 122 -12.58 -5.30 0.40
C LYS A 122 -12.56 -4.24 -0.69
N LYS A 123 -13.60 -4.32 -1.52
CA LYS A 123 -14.23 -3.32 -2.40
C LYS A 123 -13.39 -2.10 -2.82
N PHE A 124 -12.68 -2.26 -3.93
CA PHE A 124 -12.73 -1.29 -5.02
C PHE A 124 -13.23 -2.06 -6.27
N ASP A 125 -14.52 -1.89 -6.58
CA ASP A 125 -15.22 -2.48 -7.75
C ASP A 125 -14.99 -3.97 -8.07
N PHE A 126 -15.39 -4.85 -7.16
CA PHE A 126 -15.59 -6.27 -7.49
C PHE A 126 -16.98 -6.47 -8.09
N GLN A 127 -17.20 -6.03 -9.34
CA GLN A 127 -18.37 -6.48 -10.10
C GLN A 127 -18.12 -7.84 -10.71
N ASP A 128 -18.38 -8.86 -9.90
CA ASP A 128 -18.64 -10.20 -10.39
C ASP A 128 -20.07 -10.23 -10.94
N LYS A 129 -20.22 -9.79 -12.20
CA LYS A 129 -21.27 -10.20 -13.13
C LYS A 129 -21.04 -9.54 -14.48
N ALA A 130 -21.05 -10.38 -15.51
CA ALA A 130 -21.03 -9.97 -16.91
C ALA A 130 -22.00 -8.79 -17.20
N ILE A 131 -21.47 -7.72 -17.82
CA ILE A 131 -22.17 -6.78 -18.72
C ILE A 131 -23.27 -5.92 -18.09
N ARG A 132 -22.96 -4.64 -17.80
CA ARG A 132 -23.57 -3.39 -18.35
C ARG A 132 -23.30 -2.19 -17.44
N HIS A 133 -23.19 -1.01 -18.06
CA HIS A 133 -22.92 0.35 -17.52
C HIS A 133 -21.41 0.66 -17.48
N GLY A 134 -20.77 1.22 -18.50
CA GLY A 134 -21.24 2.22 -19.46
C GLY A 134 -20.62 3.58 -19.12
N TYR A 135 -19.33 3.74 -19.41
CA TYR A 135 -18.85 5.05 -19.86
C TYR A 135 -19.08 5.11 -21.37
N ASN A 136 -19.75 6.17 -21.78
CA ASN A 136 -20.21 6.57 -23.11
C ASN A 136 -21.65 6.17 -23.43
N ASN A 137 -22.49 7.20 -23.47
CA ASN A 137 -23.58 7.25 -24.41
C ASN A 137 -23.06 6.94 -25.83
N GLU A 138 -24.02 6.59 -26.68
CA GLU A 138 -23.99 6.61 -28.14
C GLU A 138 -23.29 5.45 -28.90
N ASN A 139 -24.17 4.55 -29.38
CA ASN A 139 -24.14 3.84 -30.66
C ASN A 139 -23.47 2.44 -30.74
N GLY A 140 -24.27 1.42 -30.36
CA GLY A 140 -24.71 0.40 -31.32
C GLY A 140 -23.78 -0.76 -31.76
N VAL A 141 -24.36 -1.97 -31.66
CA VAL A 141 -24.22 -3.16 -32.53
C VAL A 141 -23.16 -4.23 -32.18
N GLY A 142 -23.66 -5.46 -31.97
CA GLY A 142 -23.07 -6.68 -32.54
C GLY A 142 -22.26 -7.57 -31.59
N GLY A 143 -22.79 -8.76 -31.27
CA GLY A 143 -22.11 -9.75 -30.42
C GLY A 143 -20.96 -10.47 -31.13
N ILE A 144 -19.89 -10.78 -30.36
CA ILE A 144 -18.79 -11.68 -30.73
C ILE A 144 -18.32 -12.42 -29.45
N GLN A 145 -17.86 -13.65 -29.65
CA GLN A 145 -17.50 -14.71 -28.70
C GLN A 145 -16.69 -14.24 -27.47
N LYS A 146 -17.07 -14.77 -26.29
CA LYS A 146 -16.57 -14.36 -24.98
C LYS A 146 -15.28 -15.10 -24.64
N GLU A 147 -14.15 -14.63 -25.18
CA GLU A 147 -12.84 -14.92 -24.60
C GLU A 147 -12.76 -14.29 -23.20
N LEU A 148 -12.25 -15.05 -22.21
CA LEU A 148 -12.02 -14.59 -20.84
C LEU A 148 -10.93 -13.51 -20.87
N GLN A 149 -11.34 -12.25 -21.04
CA GLN A 149 -10.46 -11.09 -20.91
C GLN A 149 -10.04 -10.96 -19.44
N PRO A 150 -8.74 -10.80 -19.12
CA PRO A 150 -8.26 -10.67 -17.75
C PRO A 150 -8.85 -9.42 -17.10
N VAL A 151 -9.57 -9.62 -15.99
CA VAL A 151 -10.14 -8.53 -15.19
C VAL A 151 -8.97 -7.80 -14.52
N ILE A 152 -8.94 -6.46 -14.55
CA ILE A 152 -7.84 -5.68 -13.96
C ILE A 152 -8.35 -5.07 -12.66
N PHE A 153 -7.85 -5.51 -11.51
CA PHE A 153 -8.16 -4.89 -10.22
C PHE A 153 -7.49 -3.54 -10.09
N LYS A 154 -8.16 -2.54 -9.51
CA LYS A 154 -7.60 -1.19 -9.37
C LYS A 154 -8.03 -0.58 -8.04
N ALA A 155 -7.08 -0.04 -7.26
CA ALA A 155 -7.33 0.97 -6.25
C ALA A 155 -6.64 2.25 -6.70
N ALA A 156 -7.41 3.30 -6.97
CA ALA A 156 -6.90 4.62 -7.32
C ALA A 156 -7.20 5.57 -6.17
N ARG A 157 -6.21 6.38 -5.77
CA ARG A 157 -6.41 7.40 -4.73
C ARG A 157 -7.41 8.46 -5.20
N GLU A 158 -8.60 8.52 -4.60
CA GLU A 158 -9.58 9.58 -4.84
C GLU A 158 -9.33 10.79 -3.93
N GLU A 159 -9.20 11.99 -4.49
CA GLU A 159 -8.94 13.24 -3.73
C GLU A 159 -10.06 13.60 -2.72
N LYS A 160 -11.26 13.02 -2.83
CA LYS A 160 -12.37 13.19 -1.88
C LYS A 160 -12.51 11.98 -0.94
N SER A 161 -11.49 11.82 -0.10
CA SER A 161 -11.34 10.75 0.89
C SER A 161 -12.38 10.84 2.03
N THR A 162 -13.46 10.08 1.94
CA THR A 162 -14.31 9.73 3.11
C THR A 162 -14.41 8.22 3.36
N SER A 163 -13.80 7.40 2.49
CA SER A 163 -13.86 5.95 2.64
C SER A 163 -12.97 5.48 3.80
N VAL A 164 -13.43 4.44 4.50
CA VAL A 164 -12.66 3.82 5.60
C VAL A 164 -11.31 3.28 5.09
N LEU A 165 -11.29 2.75 3.86
CA LEU A 165 -10.11 2.16 3.23
C LEU A 165 -9.02 3.20 2.95
N GLU A 166 -9.38 4.38 2.44
CA GLU A 166 -8.40 5.48 2.24
C GLU A 166 -7.78 5.93 3.56
N ARG A 167 -8.57 5.95 4.64
CA ARG A 167 -8.07 6.26 5.98
C ARG A 167 -7.15 5.16 6.50
N GLU A 168 -7.49 3.90 6.29
CA GLU A 168 -6.66 2.74 6.66
C GLU A 168 -5.33 2.74 5.89
N ALA A 169 -5.34 3.00 4.59
CA ALA A 169 -4.13 3.14 3.77
C ALA A 169 -3.25 4.32 4.22
N ASN A 170 -3.85 5.46 4.58
CA ASN A 170 -3.12 6.60 5.14
C ASN A 170 -2.48 6.29 6.50
N ILE A 171 -3.18 5.57 7.38
CA ILE A 171 -2.63 5.12 8.66
C ILE A 171 -1.45 4.18 8.39
N PHE A 172 -1.63 3.18 7.52
CA PHE A 172 -0.58 2.25 7.12
C PHE A 172 0.66 2.98 6.60
N ALA A 173 0.48 3.95 5.68
CA ALA A 173 1.58 4.73 5.14
C ALA A 173 2.34 5.50 6.23
N GLY A 174 1.61 6.11 7.17
CA GLY A 174 2.18 6.78 8.32
C GLY A 174 3.02 5.84 9.18
N GLU A 175 2.47 4.68 9.56
CA GLU A 175 3.17 3.69 10.37
C GLU A 175 4.39 3.08 9.66
N LEU A 176 4.31 2.91 8.33
CA LEU A 176 5.40 2.39 7.53
C LEU A 176 6.57 3.38 7.48
N LEU A 177 6.28 4.67 7.29
CA LEU A 177 7.29 5.72 7.15
C LEU A 177 7.83 6.24 8.47
N ILE A 178 7.06 6.09 9.55
CA ILE A 178 7.43 6.47 10.92
C ILE A 178 7.26 5.23 11.82
N PRO A 179 8.18 4.24 11.76
CA PRO A 179 8.02 2.99 12.48
C PRO A 179 7.90 3.18 14.00
N LYS A 180 6.89 2.55 14.61
CA LYS A 180 6.67 2.64 16.07
C LYS A 180 7.91 2.26 16.89
N ILE A 181 8.65 1.24 16.46
CA ILE A 181 9.89 0.81 17.12
C ILE A 181 10.94 1.93 17.17
N LYS A 182 11.05 2.74 16.11
CA LYS A 182 11.96 3.90 16.08
C LYS A 182 11.45 5.04 16.95
N ILE A 183 10.14 5.22 17.04
CA ILE A 183 9.55 6.15 18.01
C ILE A 183 9.84 5.71 19.45
N ASP A 184 9.72 4.43 19.76
CA ASP A 184 10.03 3.89 21.10
C ASP A 184 11.52 4.04 21.44
N GLU A 185 12.43 3.78 20.49
CA GLU A 185 13.86 4.05 20.65
C GLU A 185 14.12 5.54 20.98
N LEU A 186 13.54 6.46 20.20
CA LEU A 186 13.66 7.90 20.42
C LEU A 186 13.06 8.35 21.76
N LYS A 187 11.98 7.72 22.20
CA LYS A 187 11.32 7.97 23.48
C LYS A 187 12.19 7.57 24.65
N ASN A 188 12.86 6.42 24.55
CA ASN A 188 13.69 5.89 25.62
C ASN A 188 14.94 6.73 25.91
N ILE A 189 15.44 7.45 24.90
CA ILE A 189 16.60 8.35 25.06
C ILE A 189 16.19 9.82 25.31
N LEU A 190 14.90 10.14 25.23
CA LEU A 190 14.40 11.50 25.44
C LEU A 190 14.45 11.85 26.94
N PRO A 191 15.18 12.90 27.35
CA PRO A 191 15.22 13.28 28.76
C PRO A 191 13.83 13.66 29.29
N LYS A 192 13.59 13.44 30.58
CA LYS A 192 12.32 13.84 31.22
C LYS A 192 12.01 15.31 30.93
N ASN A 193 10.74 15.60 30.68
CA ASN A 193 10.21 16.93 30.36
C ASN A 193 10.79 17.59 29.08
N HIS A 194 11.50 16.83 28.23
CA HIS A 194 11.90 17.29 26.92
C HIS A 194 10.96 16.75 25.86
N ARG A 195 10.89 17.46 24.73
CA ARG A 195 10.15 17.06 23.53
C ARG A 195 10.99 17.39 22.31
N TYR A 196 10.90 16.57 21.27
CA TYR A 196 11.50 16.86 19.97
C TYR A 196 10.69 17.94 19.27
N LYS A 197 11.38 18.84 18.55
CA LYS A 197 10.71 19.71 17.58
C LYS A 197 10.10 18.87 16.46
N GLN A 198 8.90 19.21 16.02
CA GLN A 198 8.25 18.52 14.90
C GLN A 198 9.13 18.55 13.66
N SER A 199 9.68 19.71 13.28
CA SER A 199 10.59 19.85 12.15
C SER A 199 11.77 18.87 12.15
N ASN A 200 12.39 18.65 13.32
CA ASN A 200 13.51 17.71 13.46
C ASN A 200 13.07 16.26 13.22
N LEU A 201 11.88 15.87 13.70
CA LEU A 201 11.34 14.53 13.45
C LEU A 201 10.95 14.37 11.97
N CYS A 202 10.32 15.39 11.37
CA CYS A 202 9.99 15.41 9.95
C CYS A 202 11.25 15.25 9.09
N GLN A 203 12.34 15.95 9.44
CA GLN A 203 13.63 15.82 8.76
C GLN A 203 14.23 14.41 8.94
N TYR A 204 14.17 13.86 10.15
CA TYR A 204 14.70 12.54 10.46
C TYR A 204 14.00 11.43 9.66
N PHE A 205 12.67 11.42 9.65
CA PHE A 205 11.87 10.41 8.92
C PHE A 205 11.62 10.76 7.43
N GLN A 206 12.02 11.97 7.01
CA GLN A 206 11.78 12.57 5.69
C GLN A 206 10.29 12.56 5.29
N VAL A 207 9.43 13.00 6.20
CA VAL A 207 7.97 13.05 6.00
C VAL A 207 7.45 14.48 6.12
N SER A 208 6.22 14.71 5.67
CA SER A 208 5.55 16.00 5.83
C SER A 208 5.14 16.25 7.28
N ASN A 209 4.91 17.53 7.62
CA ASN A 209 4.35 17.92 8.91
C ASN A 209 3.01 17.23 9.21
N GLY A 210 2.12 17.14 8.21
CA GLY A 210 0.83 16.47 8.35
C GLY A 210 0.98 14.97 8.64
N THR A 211 1.86 14.28 7.90
CA THR A 211 2.15 12.86 8.13
C THR A 211 2.67 12.64 9.56
N MET A 212 3.65 13.43 10.00
CA MET A 212 4.19 13.37 11.36
C MET A 212 3.11 13.58 12.42
N TYR A 213 2.30 14.63 12.26
CA TYR A 213 1.20 14.93 13.18
C TYR A 213 0.21 13.79 13.31
N HIS A 214 -0.30 13.28 12.18
CA HIS A 214 -1.33 12.24 12.21
C HIS A 214 -0.81 10.92 12.77
N THR A 215 0.41 10.50 12.39
CA THR A 215 0.98 9.24 12.88
C THR A 215 1.32 9.30 14.36
N MET A 216 1.93 10.38 14.84
CA MET A 216 2.24 10.51 16.27
C MET A 216 0.99 10.64 17.15
N ASN A 217 -0.09 11.24 16.64
CA ASN A 217 -1.39 11.21 17.31
C ASN A 217 -1.99 9.81 17.33
N TYR A 218 -1.91 9.09 16.22
CA TYR A 218 -2.34 7.69 16.14
C TYR A 218 -1.62 6.81 17.17
N TYR A 219 -0.33 7.06 17.40
CA TYR A 219 0.45 6.39 18.44
C TYR A 219 0.18 6.86 19.87
N GLY A 220 -0.55 7.95 20.07
CA GLY A 220 -0.74 8.59 21.38
C GLY A 220 0.54 9.22 21.94
N GLU A 221 1.53 9.52 21.08
CA GLU A 221 2.84 10.02 21.47
C GLU A 221 3.03 11.52 21.16
N TRP A 222 2.12 12.15 20.42
CA TRP A 222 2.19 13.56 20.04
C TRP A 222 2.44 14.48 21.24
N GLU A 223 1.52 14.46 22.21
CA GLU A 223 1.61 15.31 23.41
C GLU A 223 2.79 14.98 24.32
N ASN A 224 3.34 13.77 24.24
CA ASN A 224 4.41 13.34 25.14
C ASN A 224 5.79 13.63 24.56
N MET A 225 5.94 13.51 23.25
CA MET A 225 7.24 13.52 22.59
C MET A 225 7.44 14.71 21.68
N VAL A 226 6.39 15.40 21.25
CA VAL A 226 6.47 16.40 20.19
C VAL A 226 6.14 17.80 20.71
N LYS A 227 6.97 18.75 20.31
CA LYS A 227 6.72 20.18 20.42
C LYS A 227 6.51 20.71 19.01
N ASP A 228 5.28 21.12 18.72
CA ASP A 228 4.94 21.85 17.50
C ASP A 228 5.76 23.16 17.48
N ASP A 229 6.50 23.38 16.40
CA ASP A 229 7.29 24.58 16.17
C ASP A 229 6.72 25.47 15.05
N TYR A 230 5.50 25.19 14.60
CA TYR A 230 4.72 25.95 13.62
C TYR A 230 5.45 26.21 12.29
N THR A 231 6.44 25.38 11.98
CA THR A 231 7.16 25.39 10.70
C THR A 231 6.41 24.53 9.70
N TRP A 232 5.30 25.05 9.18
CA TRP A 232 4.47 24.37 8.18
C TRP A 232 5.00 24.56 6.76
#